data_AF-A0A0R3WL82-F1
#
_entry.id   AF-A0A0R3WL82-F1
#
_cell.length_a   1.000
_cell.length_b   1.000
_cell.length_c   1.000
_cell.angle_alpha   90.00
_cell.angle_beta   90.00
_cell.angle_gamma   90.00
#
_symmetry.space_group_name_H-M   'P 1'
#
loop_
_entity.id
_entity.type
_entity.pdbx_description
1 polymer ?
#
loop_
_entity_poly.entity_id
_entity_poly.type
_entity_poly.pdbx_seq_one_letter_code
_entity_poly.pdbx_strand_id
1 'polypeptide(L)'
;MALVLGVDALGLIIHEPDNLLDRKIGFPWPEIRNLSFYHDKFIIQPADKTAKEFDFFMEKSKINRPILALCIGNHELYMRRRKSHSIYRSAVDEDTGEKTT
;
A
#
# COMPACT_ATOMS: atom_id res chain seq x y z
N MET A 1 6.25 23.11 -6.65
CA MET A 1 5.87 21.99 -7.53
C MET A 1 4.82 21.17 -6.80
N ALA A 2 3.68 20.92 -7.43
CA ALA A 2 2.66 20.03 -6.88
C ALA A 2 2.94 18.59 -7.35
N LEU A 3 2.56 17.59 -6.56
CA LEU A 3 2.65 16.17 -6.91
C LEU A 3 1.28 15.54 -6.73
N VAL A 4 1.02 14.45 -7.44
CA VAL A 4 -0.26 13.73 -7.37
C VAL A 4 -0.05 12.41 -6.66
N LEU A 5 -0.81 12.18 -5.59
CA LEU A 5 -0.85 10.91 -4.87
C LEU A 5 -1.87 9.98 -5.52
N GLY A 6 -1.41 8.88 -6.09
CA GLY A 6 -2.21 7.73 -6.50
C GLY A 6 -2.31 6.71 -5.37
N VAL A 7 -3.48 6.09 -5.24
CA VAL A 7 -3.71 4.96 -4.35
C VAL A 7 -4.35 3.85 -5.15
N ASP A 8 -3.75 2.66 -5.15
CA ASP A 8 -4.25 1.51 -5.89
C ASP A 8 -4.26 0.23 -5.05
N ALA A 9 -4.61 -0.90 -5.69
CA ALA A 9 -4.69 -2.19 -5.01
C ALA A 9 -3.33 -2.77 -4.60
N LEU A 10 -2.20 -2.21 -5.05
CA LEU A 10 -0.85 -2.70 -4.84
C LEU A 10 -0.03 -1.79 -3.90
N GLY A 11 -0.35 -0.50 -3.83
CA GLY A 11 0.34 0.45 -2.98
C GLY A 11 -0.09 1.91 -3.16
N LEU A 12 0.83 2.80 -2.76
CA LEU A 12 0.78 4.22 -3.03
C LEU A 12 1.74 4.57 -4.16
N ILE A 13 1.37 5.54 -5.00
CA ILE A 13 2.19 6.01 -6.10
C ILE A 13 2.22 7.54 -6.09
N ILE A 14 3.38 8.14 -6.39
CA ILE A 14 3.53 9.57 -6.58
C ILE A 14 3.84 9.84 -8.04
N HIS A 15 3.07 10.74 -8.64
CA HIS A 15 3.18 11.15 -10.04
C HIS A 15 3.49 12.65 -10.15
N GLU A 16 4.06 13.03 -11.30
CA GLU A 16 4.06 14.43 -11.70
C GLU A 16 2.68 14.84 -12.21
N PRO A 17 2.25 16.10 -12.02
CA PRO A 17 0.96 16.57 -12.50
C PRO A 17 0.79 16.48 -14.03
N ASP A 18 1.89 16.60 -14.78
CA ASP A 18 1.94 16.55 -16.24
C ASP A 18 2.13 15.13 -16.80
N ASN A 19 2.51 14.17 -15.95
CA ASN A 19 2.72 12.78 -16.34
C ASN A 19 2.18 11.81 -15.27
N LEU A 20 0.90 11.46 -15.40
CA LEU A 20 0.22 10.48 -14.53
C LEU A 20 0.46 9.02 -14.96
N LEU A 21 1.02 8.79 -16.16
CA LEU A 21 1.27 7.43 -16.66
C LEU A 21 2.54 6.83 -16.06
N ASP A 22 3.57 7.66 -15.88
CA ASP A 22 4.82 7.23 -15.28
C ASP A 22 4.83 7.47 -13.76
N ARG A 23 5.41 6.53 -13.02
CA ARG A 23 5.53 6.62 -11.56
C ARG A 23 6.88 7.19 -11.18
N LYS A 24 6.90 8.25 -10.38
CA LYS A 24 8.16 8.76 -9.81
C LYS A 24 8.61 7.96 -8.60
N ILE A 25 7.68 7.67 -7.70
CA ILE A 25 7.94 6.96 -6.44
C ILE A 25 6.76 6.03 -6.18
N GLY A 26 7.04 4.80 -5.71
CA GLY A 26 6.01 3.84 -5.32
C GLY A 26 6.28 3.26 -3.95
N PHE A 27 5.22 3.04 -3.17
CA PHE A 27 5.26 2.39 -1.86
C PHE A 27 4.32 1.19 -1.89
N PRO A 28 4.81 -0.03 -2.13
CA PRO A 28 4.01 -1.24 -2.08
C PRO A 28 3.39 -1.44 -0.69
N TRP A 29 2.17 -1.98 -0.62
CA TRP A 29 1.51 -2.27 0.66
C TRP A 29 2.36 -3.09 1.65
N PRO A 30 3.11 -4.14 1.25
CA PRO A 30 3.98 -4.88 2.17
C PRO A 30 5.09 -4.04 2.82
N GLU A 31 5.51 -2.95 2.17
CA GLU A 31 6.60 -2.09 2.64
C GLU A 31 6.10 -0.98 3.57
N ILE A 32 4.78 -0.86 3.76
CA ILE A 32 4.15 0.14 4.60
C ILE A 32 3.74 -0.51 5.92
N ARG A 33 4.29 -0.02 7.03
CA ARG A 33 3.89 -0.43 8.39
C ARG A 33 2.63 0.27 8.84
N ASN A 34 2.59 1.59 8.63
CA ASN A 34 1.52 2.44 9.13
C ASN A 34 1.42 3.71 8.30
N LEU A 35 0.22 4.27 8.27
CA LEU A 35 -0.11 5.54 7.65
C LEU A 35 -0.78 6.42 8.69
N SER A 36 -0.40 7.68 8.75
CA SER A 36 -0.98 8.63 9.69
C SER A 36 -0.91 10.05 9.11
N PHE A 37 -1.55 11.00 9.79
CA PHE A 37 -1.39 12.41 9.48
C PHE A 37 -1.49 13.27 10.73
N TYR A 38 -0.88 14.45 10.70
CA TYR A 38 -0.97 15.48 11.71
C TYR A 38 -1.17 16.84 11.02
N HIS A 39 -2.30 17.49 11.29
CA HIS A 39 -2.75 18.68 10.56
C HIS A 39 -2.81 18.45 9.04
N ASP A 40 -1.90 19.08 8.30
CA ASP A 40 -1.71 19.01 6.86
C ASP A 40 -0.62 18.01 6.45
N LYS A 41 0.19 17.51 7.38
CA LYS A 41 1.28 16.57 7.15
C LYS A 41 0.79 15.12 7.14
N PHE A 42 0.90 14.43 6.01
CA PHE A 42 0.66 12.99 5.87
C PHE A 42 1.98 12.22 5.98
N ILE A 43 1.97 11.09 6.68
CA ILE A 43 3.18 10.34 7.05
C ILE A 43 3.00 8.86 6.64
N ILE A 44 4.01 8.34 5.94
CA ILE A 44 4.16 6.93 5.56
C ILE A 44 5.31 6.36 6.38
N GLN A 45 4.99 5.42 7.27
CA GLN A 45 5.98 4.72 8.06
C GLN A 45 6.36 3.40 7.37
N PRO A 46 7.63 3.19 7.00
CA PRO A 46 8.07 1.95 6.38
C PRO A 46 7.97 0.75 7.34
N ALA A 47 7.87 -0.45 6.74
CA ALA A 47 7.96 -1.75 7.41
C ALA A 47 9.32 -1.94 8.08
N ASP A 48 10.39 -1.54 7.39
CA ASP A 48 11.72 -1.42 7.97
C ASP A 48 11.77 -0.26 8.96
N LYS A 49 11.93 -0.57 10.25
CA LYS A 49 11.97 0.43 11.33
C LYS A 49 13.22 1.29 11.30
N THR A 50 14.27 0.87 10.59
CA THR A 50 15.52 1.63 10.44
C THR A 50 15.45 2.63 9.31
N ALA A 51 14.53 2.43 8.36
CA ALA A 51 14.30 3.34 7.26
C ALA A 51 13.61 4.63 7.73
N LYS A 52 13.96 5.75 7.09
CA LYS A 52 13.39 7.06 7.38
C LYS A 52 11.91 7.10 7.00
N GLU A 53 11.09 7.75 7.82
CA GLU A 53 9.71 8.05 7.49
C GLU A 53 9.62 8.96 6.26
N PHE A 54 8.62 8.71 5.43
CA PHE A 54 8.30 9.57 4.29
C PHE A 54 7.11 10.45 4.65
N ASP A 55 7.20 11.75 4.40
CA ASP A 55 6.13 12.68 4.70
C ASP A 55 5.92 13.72 3.61
N PHE A 56 4.68 14.19 3.49
CA PHE A 56 4.29 15.21 2.53
C PHE A 56 3.12 16.03 3.08
N PHE A 57 2.95 17.24 2.53
CA PHE A 57 1.90 18.16 2.95
C PHE A 57 0.76 18.15 1.95
N MET A 58 -0.46 18.05 2.46
CA MET A 58 -1.69 18.18 1.68
C MET A 58 -2.11 19.65 1.64
N GLU A 59 -2.42 20.16 0.45
CA GLU A 59 -2.90 21.54 0.26
C GLU A 59 -4.14 21.86 1.10
N LYS A 60 -5.02 20.86 1.31
CA LYS A 60 -6.22 20.97 2.13
C LYS A 60 -6.23 19.86 3.17
N SER A 61 -6.03 20.23 4.45
CA SER A 61 -6.01 19.29 5.58
C SER A 61 -7.27 18.43 5.69
N LYS A 62 -8.43 18.92 5.22
CA LYS A 62 -9.70 18.17 5.18
C LYS A 62 -9.63 16.89 4.35
N ILE A 63 -8.69 16.80 3.39
CA ILE A 63 -8.53 15.64 2.49
C ILE A 63 -7.74 14.50 3.16
N ASN A 64 -6.94 14.81 4.18
CA ASN A 64 -6.11 13.80 4.88
C ASN A 64 -6.93 12.64 5.42
N ARG A 65 -8.09 12.92 6.03
CA ARG A 65 -8.94 11.89 6.64
C ARG A 65 -9.55 10.93 5.59
N PRO A 66 -10.19 11.40 4.51
CA PRO A 66 -10.64 10.53 3.43
C PRO A 66 -9.53 9.68 2.80
N ILE A 67 -8.36 10.28 2.52
CA ILE A 67 -7.23 9.55 1.94
C ILE A 67 -6.76 8.45 2.89
N LEU A 68 -6.58 8.77 4.18
CA LEU A 68 -6.17 7.76 5.15
C LEU A 68 -7.17 6.58 5.20
N ALA A 69 -8.47 6.86 5.20
CA ALA A 69 -9.50 5.81 5.20
C ALA A 69 -9.42 4.92 3.94
N LEU A 70 -9.20 5.52 2.78
CA LEU A 70 -9.03 4.80 1.52
C LEU A 70 -7.77 3.92 1.53
N CYS A 71 -6.65 4.43 2.06
CA CYS A 71 -5.42 3.66 2.18
C CYS A 71 -5.55 2.49 3.16
N ILE A 72 -6.21 2.70 4.31
CA ILE A 72 -6.47 1.64 5.29
C ILE A 72 -7.29 0.52 4.65
N GLY A 73 -8.38 0.87 3.95
CA GLY A 73 -9.23 -0.11 3.26
C GLY A 73 -8.48 -0.90 2.18
N ASN A 74 -7.69 -0.22 1.34
CA ASN A 74 -6.90 -0.89 0.30
C ASN A 74 -5.81 -1.79 0.88
N HIS A 75 -5.08 -1.32 1.89
CA HIS A 75 -4.05 -2.10 2.55
C HIS A 75 -4.65 -3.35 3.22
N GLU A 76 -5.78 -3.23 3.90
CA GLU A 76 -6.48 -4.37 4.50
C GLU A 76 -6.92 -5.39 3.43
N LEU A 77 -7.54 -4.92 2.34
CA LEU A 77 -7.96 -5.78 1.23
C LEU A 77 -6.77 -6.49 0.58
N TYR A 78 -5.65 -5.79 0.39
CA TYR A 78 -4.41 -6.37 -0.10
C TYR A 78 -3.91 -7.50 0.82
N MET A 79 -3.86 -7.26 2.13
CA MET A 79 -3.41 -8.26 3.10
C MET A 79 -4.33 -9.48 3.14
N ARG A 80 -5.65 -9.28 3.03
CA ARG A 80 -6.64 -10.37 2.93
C ARG A 80 -6.43 -11.23 1.68
N ARG A 81 -6.19 -10.60 0.51
CA ARG A 81 -5.91 -11.31 -0.75
C ARG A 81 -4.67 -12.20 -0.64
N ARG A 82 -3.61 -11.74 0.05
CA ARG A 82 -2.38 -12.54 0.23
C ARG A 82 -2.52 -13.68 1.24
N LYS A 83 -3.28 -13.48 2.33
CA LYS A 83 -3.59 -14.56 3.30
C LYS A 83 -4.46 -15.66 2.68
N SER A 84 -5.41 -15.31 1.83
CA SER A 84 -6.24 -16.29 1.12
C SER A 84 -5.40 -17.10 0.11
N HIS A 85 -4.44 -16.46 -0.57
CA HIS A 85 -3.53 -17.13 -1.50
C HIS A 85 -2.63 -18.17 -0.80
N SER A 86 -2.23 -17.97 0.46
CA SER A 86 -1.44 -18.98 1.19
C SER A 86 -2.27 -20.22 1.54
N ILE A 87 -3.53 -20.04 1.96
CA ILE A 87 -4.43 -21.15 2.31
C ILE A 87 -4.75 -22.00 1.08
N TYR A 88 -5.10 -21.37 -0.05
CA TYR A 88 -5.41 -22.12 -1.27
C TYR A 88 -4.18 -22.88 -1.78
N ARG A 89 -2.99 -22.26 -1.77
CA ARG A 89 -1.76 -22.92 -2.21
C ARG A 89 -1.41 -24.17 -1.39
N SER A 90 -1.61 -24.14 -0.07
CA SER A 90 -1.42 -25.31 0.77
C SER A 90 -2.39 -26.45 0.46
N ALA A 91 -3.63 -26.14 0.05
CA ALA A 91 -4.62 -27.17 -0.31
C ALA A 91 -4.35 -27.80 -1.69
N VAL A 92 -3.73 -27.08 -2.64
CA VAL A 92 -3.36 -27.66 -3.95
C VAL A 92 -2.17 -28.61 -3.82
N ASP A 93 -1.25 -28.34 -2.87
CA ASP A 93 -0.08 -29.20 -2.64
C ASP A 93 -0.46 -30.54 -1.95
N GLU A 94 -1.60 -30.63 -1.25
CA GLU A 94 -2.08 -31.85 -0.59
C GLU A 94 -2.75 -32.87 -1.53
N ASP A 95 -3.21 -32.46 -2.72
CA ASP A 95 -3.96 -33.34 -3.65
C ASP A 95 -3.08 -34.01 -4.73
N THR A 96 -1.78 -33.69 -4.77
CA THR A 96 -0.79 -34.32 -5.69
C THR A 96 -0.03 -35.51 -5.11
N GLY A 97 -0.45 -36.03 -3.96
CA GLY A 97 0.07 -37.27 -3.37
C GLY A 97 -0.46 -38.53 -4.09
N GLU A 98 -0.05 -38.71 -5.34
CA GLU A 98 -0.35 -39.89 -6.14
C GLU A 98 0.24 -41.16 -5.48
N LYS A 99 -0.64 -42.09 -5.10
CA LYS A 99 -0.29 -43.41 -4.59
C LYS A 99 0.56 -44.13 -5.63
N THR A 100 1.85 -44.30 -5.34
CA THR A 100 2.74 -45.13 -6.16
C THR A 100 3.12 -46.37 -5.36
N THR A 101 2.55 -47.49 -5.79
CA THR A 101 2.90 -48.92 -5.58
C THR A 101 2.94 -49.48 -4.15
#